data_AF-A0A355I7X4-F1
#
_entry.id   AF-A0A355I7X4-F1
#
_cell.length_a   1.000
_cell.length_b   1.000
_cell.length_c   1.000
_cell.angle_alpha   90.00
_cell.angle_beta   90.00
_cell.angle_gamma   90.00
#
_symmetry.space_group_name_H-M   'P 1'
#
loop_
_entity.id
_entity.type
_entity.pdbx_description
1 polymer ?
#
loop_
_entity_poly.entity_id
_entity_poly.type
_entity_poly.pdbx_seq_one_letter_code
_entity_poly.pdbx_strand_id
1 'polypeptide(L)'
;VDGAAGEENALVISNDSNSGVNSEHGAAEPGYRSGLKTIALSVHSECWVDVRINGAFFEQRTLQPGEMPQWSGSNVEIILGNAGGVTLFEDGQNKGIPGRESQRLELRFTVDDE
;
A
#
# COMPACT_ATOMS: atom_id res chain seq x y z
N VAL A 1 18.62 45.01 23.74
CA VAL A 1 17.68 45.58 22.75
C VAL A 1 16.95 44.40 22.18
N ASP A 2 15.87 44.04 22.86
CA ASP A 2 15.19 42.78 22.62
C ASP A 2 13.91 43.14 21.87
N GLY A 3 13.91 42.81 20.58
CA GLY A 3 12.85 43.12 19.64
C GLY A 3 11.68 42.16 19.81
N ALA A 4 10.50 42.72 19.99
CA ALA A 4 9.21 42.06 19.87
C ALA A 4 8.57 42.40 18.51
N ALA A 5 7.86 41.44 17.91
CA ALA A 5 6.65 41.54 17.07
C ALA A 5 6.56 40.22 16.28
N GLY A 6 5.58 39.35 16.51
CA GLY A 6 4.22 39.40 15.90
C GLY A 6 4.19 38.33 14.78
N GLU A 7 3.18 37.52 14.54
CA GLU A 7 1.74 37.63 14.76
C GLU A 7 1.10 36.22 14.86
N GLU A 8 -0.06 36.21 15.50
CA GLU A 8 -1.03 35.14 15.71
C GLU A 8 -1.53 34.38 14.47
N ASN A 9 -1.89 33.09 14.65
CA ASN A 9 -3.27 32.68 14.37
C ASN A 9 -3.68 31.45 15.19
N ALA A 10 -4.72 31.64 15.98
CA ALA A 10 -5.35 30.62 16.81
C ALA A 10 -6.50 29.97 16.04
N LEU A 11 -6.63 28.64 16.14
CA LEU A 11 -7.96 28.05 16.28
C LEU A 11 -7.89 26.94 17.33
N VAL A 12 -8.31 27.33 18.53
CA VAL A 12 -8.71 26.42 19.59
C VAL A 12 -10.09 25.87 19.25
N ILE A 13 -10.21 24.55 19.20
CA ILE A 13 -11.47 23.86 19.50
C ILE A 13 -11.13 22.67 20.39
N SER A 14 -10.84 23.00 21.65
CA SER A 14 -10.98 22.04 22.75
C SER A 14 -12.44 22.10 23.20
N ASN A 15 -13.20 21.05 22.92
CA ASN A 15 -14.55 20.89 23.44
C ASN A 15 -14.56 19.69 24.41
N ASP A 16 -14.30 19.96 25.68
CA ASP A 16 -14.62 19.03 26.77
C ASP A 16 -16.00 19.43 27.32
N SER A 17 -16.99 18.54 27.19
CA SER A 17 -18.03 18.28 28.20
C SER A 17 -19.09 17.32 27.66
N ASN A 18 -18.92 16.05 28.05
CA ASN A 18 -19.91 15.04 28.40
C ASN A 18 -21.41 15.35 28.19
N SER A 19 -22.08 14.61 27.29
CA SER A 19 -23.43 14.06 27.49
C SER A 19 -23.85 13.07 26.37
N GLY A 20 -23.83 11.78 26.72
CA GLY A 20 -24.82 10.78 26.31
C GLY A 20 -25.08 10.53 24.82
N VAL A 21 -24.44 9.50 24.25
CA VAL A 21 -25.10 8.31 23.68
C VAL A 21 -24.01 7.30 23.28
N ASN A 22 -24.16 6.03 23.67
CA ASN A 22 -23.28 4.94 23.24
C ASN A 22 -23.28 4.84 21.71
N SER A 23 -22.20 5.23 21.02
CA SER A 23 -21.96 4.94 19.60
C SER A 23 -20.53 5.33 19.20
N GLU A 24 -19.54 4.47 19.42
CA GLU A 24 -18.27 4.53 18.67
C GLU A 24 -17.86 3.12 18.23
N HIS A 25 -18.51 2.68 17.14
CA HIS A 25 -17.84 1.81 16.17
C HIS A 25 -16.66 2.59 15.59
N GLY A 26 -15.48 1.97 15.54
CA GLY A 26 -14.34 2.58 14.88
C GLY A 26 -12.97 2.02 15.23
N ALA A 27 -12.86 0.81 15.76
CA ALA A 27 -11.65 0.05 15.49
C ALA A 27 -11.59 -0.08 13.97
N ALA A 28 -10.52 0.42 13.35
CA ALA A 28 -10.26 0.21 11.93
C ALA A 28 -10.05 -1.30 11.73
N GLU A 29 -11.13 -2.05 11.65
CA GLU A 29 -11.14 -3.33 10.98
C GLU A 29 -10.60 -3.04 9.59
N PRO A 30 -9.56 -3.73 9.11
CA PRO A 30 -9.16 -3.60 7.71
C PRO A 30 -10.37 -4.12 6.92
N GLY A 31 -11.21 -3.18 6.49
CA GLY A 31 -12.37 -3.48 5.67
C GLY A 31 -11.87 -4.18 4.43
N TYR A 32 -11.97 -5.51 4.44
CA TYR A 32 -11.81 -6.33 3.27
C TYR A 32 -12.82 -5.80 2.28
N ARG A 33 -12.35 -4.99 1.32
CA ARG A 33 -13.17 -4.53 0.22
C ARG A 33 -13.41 -5.78 -0.63
N SER A 34 -14.44 -6.54 -0.27
CA SER A 34 -14.90 -7.74 -0.97
C SER A 34 -15.09 -7.38 -2.43
N GLY A 35 -14.10 -7.67 -3.27
CA GLY A 35 -14.11 -7.30 -4.70
C GLY A 35 -12.78 -6.80 -5.28
N LEU A 36 -11.74 -6.55 -4.46
CA LEU A 36 -10.42 -6.18 -4.97
C LEU A 36 -9.30 -6.93 -4.23
N LYS A 37 -8.30 -7.39 -4.98
CA LYS A 37 -7.00 -7.83 -4.46
C LYS A 37 -6.07 -6.64 -4.31
N THR A 38 -5.39 -6.55 -3.18
CA THR A 38 -4.35 -5.53 -2.94
C THR A 38 -2.99 -6.20 -2.89
N ILE A 39 -2.09 -5.78 -3.76
CA ILE A 39 -0.73 -6.30 -3.85
C ILE A 39 0.25 -5.19 -3.54
N ALA A 40 1.15 -5.42 -2.59
CA ALA A 40 2.24 -4.51 -2.27
C ALA A 40 3.57 -5.24 -2.33
N LEU A 41 4.63 -4.49 -2.63
CA LEU A 41 6.01 -4.96 -2.54
C LEU A 41 6.75 -4.14 -1.49
N SER A 42 7.69 -4.76 -0.79
CA SER A 42 8.78 -4.05 -0.11
C SER A 42 10.06 -4.39 -0.85
N VAL A 43 10.73 -3.36 -1.39
CA VAL A 43 11.86 -3.52 -2.31
C VAL A 43 13.17 -3.41 -1.53
N HIS A 44 14.00 -4.45 -1.60
CA HIS A 44 15.30 -4.52 -0.91
C HIS A 44 16.48 -4.50 -1.88
N SER A 45 16.23 -4.75 -3.16
CA SER A 45 17.19 -4.67 -4.26
C SER A 45 16.49 -4.20 -5.52
N GLU A 46 17.24 -3.61 -6.45
CA GLU A 46 16.68 -3.09 -7.70
C GLU A 46 15.84 -4.18 -8.41
N CYS A 47 14.60 -3.83 -8.75
CA CYS A 47 13.69 -4.73 -9.43
C CYS A 47 12.88 -3.99 -10.49
N TRP A 48 13.09 -4.36 -11.75
CA TRP A 48 12.18 -3.97 -12.82
C TRP A 48 10.81 -4.62 -12.63
N VAL A 49 9.74 -3.85 -12.87
CA VAL A 49 8.35 -4.34 -12.81
C VAL A 49 7.58 -3.95 -14.07
N ASP A 50 6.69 -4.83 -14.52
CA ASP A 50 5.59 -4.54 -15.45
C ASP A 50 4.28 -4.93 -14.76
N VAL A 51 3.35 -3.99 -14.65
CA VAL A 51 2.10 -4.18 -13.91
C VAL A 51 0.93 -3.95 -14.84
N ARG A 52 0.00 -4.89 -14.83
CA ARG A 52 -1.29 -4.78 -15.51
C ARG A 52 -2.41 -4.99 -14.51
N ILE A 53 -3.42 -4.13 -14.60
CA ILE A 53 -4.59 -4.18 -13.73
C ILE A 53 -5.82 -4.35 -14.62
N ASN A 54 -6.59 -5.40 -14.35
CA ASN A 54 -7.78 -5.78 -15.12
C ASN A 54 -7.48 -5.92 -16.62
N GLY A 55 -6.29 -6.41 -16.97
CA GLY A 55 -5.84 -6.59 -18.36
C GLY A 55 -5.30 -5.32 -19.03
N ALA A 56 -5.42 -4.14 -18.41
CA ALA A 56 -4.87 -2.89 -18.93
C ALA A 56 -3.46 -2.64 -18.38
N PHE A 57 -2.57 -2.12 -19.23
CA PHE A 57 -1.26 -1.63 -18.79
C PHE A 57 -1.43 -0.54 -17.73
N PHE A 58 -0.75 -0.69 -16.61
CA PHE A 58 -0.76 0.29 -15.52
C PHE A 58 0.57 1.02 -15.46
N GLU A 59 1.66 0.30 -15.24
CA GLU A 59 3.00 0.87 -15.19
C GLU A 59 4.09 -0.13 -15.59
N GLN A 60 5.24 0.42 -15.98
CA GLN A 60 6.47 -0.35 -16.15
C GLN A 60 7.65 0.54 -15.76
N ARG A 61 8.35 0.18 -14.69
CA ARG A 61 9.49 0.94 -14.17
C ARG A 61 10.45 0.06 -13.40
N THR A 62 11.65 0.59 -13.15
CA THR A 62 12.59 -0.02 -12.21
C THR A 62 12.37 0.57 -10.83
N LEU A 63 12.05 -0.30 -9.86
CA LEU A 63 11.94 0.04 -8.45
C LEU A 63 13.32 -0.03 -7.79
N GLN A 64 13.56 0.92 -6.90
CA GLN A 64 14.79 1.08 -6.12
C GLN A 64 14.61 0.53 -4.69
N PRO A 65 15.70 0.14 -4.02
CA PRO A 65 15.66 -0.29 -2.62
C PRO A 65 15.01 0.78 -1.72
N GLY A 66 14.13 0.33 -0.81
CA GLY A 66 13.36 1.18 0.08
C GLY A 66 11.98 1.58 -0.45
N GLU A 67 11.70 1.38 -1.74
CA GLU A 67 10.36 1.63 -2.29
C GLU A 67 9.34 0.60 -1.80
N MET A 68 8.08 1.05 -1.65
CA MET A 68 6.96 0.22 -1.22
C MET A 68 5.72 0.48 -2.08
N PRO A 69 5.72 0.12 -3.37
CA PRO A 69 4.56 0.32 -4.22
C PRO A 69 3.41 -0.60 -3.82
N GLN A 70 2.18 -0.15 -4.08
CA GLN A 70 0.97 -0.89 -3.83
C GLN A 70 -0.02 -0.68 -4.99
N TRP A 71 -0.66 -1.76 -5.40
CA TRP A 71 -1.67 -1.79 -6.44
C TRP A 71 -2.92 -2.53 -5.95
N SER A 72 -4.09 -2.13 -6.44
CA SER A 72 -5.34 -2.81 -6.13
C SER A 72 -6.17 -3.00 -7.41
N GLY A 73 -6.76 -4.18 -7.58
CA GLY A 73 -7.56 -4.53 -8.75
C GLY A 73 -8.29 -5.85 -8.59
N SER A 74 -9.25 -6.13 -9.47
CA SER A 74 -9.94 -7.42 -9.48
C SER A 74 -9.08 -8.52 -10.11
N ASN A 75 -8.19 -8.15 -11.03
CA ASN A 75 -7.10 -8.98 -11.55
C ASN A 75 -5.83 -8.12 -11.60
N VAL A 76 -4.79 -8.52 -10.87
CA VAL A 76 -3.49 -7.84 -10.84
C VAL A 76 -2.44 -8.81 -11.37
N GLU A 77 -1.79 -8.43 -12.47
CA GLU A 77 -0.71 -9.19 -13.10
C GLU A 77 0.58 -8.39 -12.94
N ILE A 78 1.62 -9.03 -12.41
CA ILE A 78 2.91 -8.39 -12.13
C ILE A 78 4.02 -9.27 -12.69
N ILE A 79 4.91 -8.68 -13.47
CA ILE A 79 6.17 -9.30 -13.87
C ILE A 79 7.29 -8.65 -13.08
N LEU A 80 8.07 -9.46 -12.37
CA LEU A 80 9.24 -9.03 -11.61
C LEU A 80 10.49 -9.42 -12.40
N GLY A 81 11.42 -8.48 -12.62
CA GLY A 81 12.73 -8.76 -13.22
C GLY A 81 13.77 -9.30 -12.22
N ASN A 82 13.56 -9.05 -10.93
CA ASN A 82 14.39 -9.55 -9.83
C ASN A 82 13.51 -9.98 -8.67
N ALA A 83 12.86 -11.14 -8.79
CA ALA A 83 11.92 -11.63 -7.79
C ALA A 83 12.53 -11.87 -6.40
N GLY A 84 13.85 -12.11 -6.32
CA GLY A 84 14.58 -12.23 -5.04
C GLY A 84 14.82 -10.90 -4.34
N GLY A 85 14.68 -9.77 -5.06
CA GLY A 85 14.93 -8.43 -4.53
C GLY A 85 13.74 -7.79 -3.81
N VAL A 86 12.62 -8.49 -3.67
CA VAL A 86 11.38 -7.95 -3.11
C VAL A 86 10.73 -8.91 -2.11
N THR A 87 10.01 -8.38 -1.12
CA THR A 87 9.03 -9.12 -0.34
C THR A 87 7.63 -8.80 -0.84
N LEU A 88 6.82 -9.83 -1.09
CA LEU A 88 5.45 -9.72 -1.55
C LEU A 88 4.47 -9.65 -0.37
N PHE A 89 3.50 -8.76 -0.46
CA PHE A 89 2.34 -8.70 0.42
C PHE A 89 1.07 -8.79 -0.41
N GLU A 90 0.17 -9.70 -0.03
CA GLU A 90 -1.14 -9.87 -0.64
C GLU A 90 -2.20 -9.63 0.42
N ASP A 91 -3.07 -8.65 0.20
CA ASP A 91 -4.10 -8.20 1.14
C ASP A 91 -3.53 -7.89 2.54
N GLY A 92 -2.34 -7.28 2.56
CA GLY A 92 -1.60 -6.96 3.78
C GLY A 92 -0.87 -8.15 4.42
N GLN A 93 -1.10 -9.37 3.95
CA GLN A 93 -0.41 -10.56 4.44
C GLN A 93 0.95 -10.72 3.76
N ASN A 94 2.02 -10.80 4.56
CA ASN A 94 3.36 -11.09 4.08
C ASN A 94 3.42 -12.52 3.49
N LYS A 95 3.76 -12.63 2.20
CA LYS A 95 3.93 -13.90 1.47
C LYS A 95 5.41 -14.30 1.31
N GLY A 96 6.33 -13.48 1.79
CA GLY A 96 7.77 -13.69 1.71
C GLY A 96 8.37 -13.25 0.37
N ILE A 97 9.58 -13.74 0.11
CA ILE A 97 10.29 -13.48 -1.15
C ILE A 97 9.72 -14.44 -2.21
N PRO A 98 9.16 -13.94 -3.33
CA PRO A 98 8.44 -14.78 -4.29
C PRO A 98 9.34 -15.60 -5.22
N GLY A 99 10.63 -15.28 -5.32
CA GLY A 99 11.57 -15.97 -6.19
C GLY A 99 13.03 -15.82 -5.79
N ARG A 100 13.94 -16.06 -6.73
CA ARG A 100 15.39 -15.96 -6.56
C ARG A 100 15.95 -14.64 -7.10
N GLU A 101 17.15 -14.28 -6.68
CA GLU A 101 17.87 -13.12 -7.21
C GLU A 101 18.00 -13.20 -8.73
N SER A 102 17.80 -12.06 -9.40
CA SER A 102 17.79 -11.90 -10.87
C SER A 102 16.80 -12.79 -11.63
N GLN A 103 15.88 -13.47 -10.93
CA GLN A 103 14.85 -14.28 -11.57
C GLN A 103 13.73 -13.39 -12.11
N ARG A 104 13.41 -13.56 -13.39
CA ARG A 104 12.15 -13.08 -13.98
C ARG A 104 11.01 -13.98 -13.52
N LEU A 105 10.00 -13.42 -12.87
CA LEU A 105 8.82 -14.14 -12.36
C LEU A 105 7.54 -13.42 -12.74
N GLU A 106 6.53 -14.17 -13.18
CA GLU A 106 5.21 -13.66 -13.53
C GLU A 106 4.22 -14.11 -12.46
N LEU A 107 3.51 -13.16 -11.88
CA LEU A 107 2.55 -13.36 -10.80
C LEU A 107 1.19 -12.83 -11.22
N ARG A 108 0.14 -13.54 -10.82
CA ARG A 108 -1.24 -13.14 -11.09
C ARG A 108 -2.09 -13.34 -9.84
N PHE A 109 -2.87 -12.33 -9.52
CA PHE A 109 -3.75 -12.29 -8.36
C PHE A 109 -5.15 -11.90 -8.80
N THR A 110 -6.13 -12.75 -8.49
CA THR A 110 -7.55 -12.51 -8.78
C THR A 110 -8.35 -12.56 -7.49
N VAL A 111 -9.46 -11.84 -7.45
CA VAL A 111 -10.46 -12.03 -6.39
C VAL A 111 -11.02 -13.45 -6.53
N ASP A 112 -11.12 -14.19 -5.44
CA ASP A 112 -11.82 -15.47 -5.42
C ASP A 112 -13.33 -15.18 -5.38
N ASP A 113 -14.09 -15.84 -6.25
CA ASP A 113 -15.55 -15.78 -6.29
C ASP A 113 -16.05 -16.96 -5.44
N GLU A 114 -16.16 -16.76 -4.12
CA GLU A 114 -16.90 -17.70 -3.23
C GLU A 114 -18.36 -17.29 -3.11
#